data_AF-A0A212S9X0-F1
#
_entry.id   AF-A0A212S9X0-F1
#
_cell.length_a   1.000
_cell.length_b   1.000
_cell.length_c   1.000
_cell.angle_alpha   90.00
_cell.angle_beta   90.00
_cell.angle_gamma   90.00
#
_symmetry.space_group_name_H-M   'P 1'
#
loop_
_entity.id
_entity.type
_entity.pdbx_description
1 polymer ?
#
loop_
_entity_poly.entity_id
_entity_poly.type
_entity_poly.pdbx_seq_one_letter_code
_entity_poly.pdbx_strand_id
1 'polypeptide(L)'
;MSSKPRRTVLSGIVTPLTREASHSEPVVPAIEQDEPARRRSATKESTKQQTLYLPPAVHEQLRELAFSERVKMHALIMEGLDSVFRARGLKSIADLTRTS
;
A
#
# COMPACT_ATOMS: atom_id res chain seq x y z
N MET A 1 -14.21 5.26 29.65
CA MET A 1 -14.59 6.48 28.90
C MET A 1 -15.06 6.04 27.52
N SER A 2 -16.37 6.08 27.26
CA SER A 2 -17.00 5.50 26.07
C SER A 2 -17.15 6.57 24.98
N SER A 3 -16.51 6.37 23.82
CA SER A 3 -16.68 7.22 22.64
C SER A 3 -17.81 6.65 21.78
N LYS A 4 -18.89 7.42 21.60
CA LYS A 4 -20.04 7.03 20.78
C LYS A 4 -19.68 7.11 19.28
N PRO A 5 -19.91 6.05 18.48
CA PRO A 5 -19.66 6.11 17.05
C PRO A 5 -20.68 7.03 16.35
N ARG A 6 -20.19 7.92 15.48
CA ARG A 6 -21.01 8.85 14.69
C ARG A 6 -21.77 8.08 13.60
N ARG A 7 -23.08 8.32 13.54
CA ARG A 7 -24.02 7.72 12.59
C ARG A 7 -23.88 8.39 11.22
N THR A 8 -23.35 7.69 10.22
CA THR A 8 -23.29 8.16 8.82
C THR A 8 -24.58 7.76 8.08
N VAL A 9 -25.19 8.73 7.38
CA VAL A 9 -26.53 8.66 6.74
C VAL A 9 -26.54 7.96 5.36
N LEU A 10 -25.50 7.21 5.01
CA LEU A 10 -25.37 6.58 3.69
C LEU A 10 -25.87 5.11 3.65
N SER A 11 -26.75 4.71 4.57
CA SER A 11 -27.41 3.39 4.53
C SER A 11 -28.85 3.44 4.02
N GLY A 12 -29.40 4.63 3.72
CA GLY A 12 -30.82 4.82 3.43
C GLY A 12 -31.24 4.71 1.94
N ILE A 13 -30.30 4.47 1.01
CA ILE A 13 -30.57 4.62 -0.44
C ILE A 13 -30.41 3.30 -1.22
N VAL A 14 -30.14 2.18 -0.54
CA VAL A 14 -30.06 0.88 -1.22
C VAL A 14 -31.33 0.10 -0.89
N THR A 15 -32.28 0.11 -1.82
CA THR A 15 -33.39 -0.84 -1.83
C THR A 15 -32.86 -2.16 -2.40
N PRO A 16 -32.74 -3.25 -1.61
CA PRO A 16 -32.47 -4.55 -2.21
C PRO A 16 -33.75 -5.03 -2.91
N LEU A 17 -33.67 -5.35 -4.20
CA LEU A 17 -34.70 -6.16 -4.84
C LEU A 17 -34.65 -7.56 -4.21
N THR A 18 -35.58 -7.84 -3.31
CA THR A 18 -35.86 -9.19 -2.83
C THR A 18 -36.23 -10.06 -4.02
N ARG A 19 -35.32 -10.95 -4.42
CA ARG A 19 -35.65 -12.06 -5.32
C ARG A 19 -36.19 -13.19 -4.45
N GLU A 20 -37.51 -13.34 -4.42
CA GLU A 20 -38.12 -14.57 -3.88
C GLU A 20 -37.76 -15.73 -4.82
N ALA A 21 -36.89 -16.60 -4.33
CA ALA A 21 -36.66 -17.92 -4.88
C ALA A 21 -36.74 -18.92 -3.72
N SER A 22 -37.95 -19.37 -3.45
CA SER A 22 -38.20 -20.59 -2.70
C SER A 22 -37.57 -21.75 -3.47
N HIS A 23 -36.47 -22.32 -2.98
CA HIS A 23 -36.14 -23.75 -3.15
C HIS A 23 -34.91 -24.12 -2.31
N SER A 24 -35.18 -24.98 -1.32
CA SER A 24 -34.41 -26.11 -0.80
C SER A 24 -32.88 -26.10 -0.92
N GLU A 25 -32.21 -26.22 0.23
CA GLU A 25 -30.78 -26.51 0.36
C GLU A 25 -30.32 -27.65 -0.56
N PRO A 26 -29.17 -27.45 -1.22
CA PRO A 26 -28.23 -28.54 -1.44
C PRO A 26 -26.90 -28.22 -0.74
N VAL A 27 -26.42 -29.19 0.02
CA VAL A 27 -25.06 -29.26 0.57
C VAL A 27 -24.07 -29.06 -0.57
N VAL A 28 -23.33 -27.95 -0.55
CA VAL A 28 -22.23 -27.69 -1.48
C VAL A 28 -20.93 -28.06 -0.76
N PRO A 29 -20.09 -28.97 -1.30
CA PRO A 29 -18.83 -29.32 -0.67
C PRO A 29 -17.90 -28.10 -0.69
N ALA A 30 -17.08 -27.99 0.36
CA ALA A 30 -16.09 -26.94 0.53
C ALA A 30 -15.24 -26.81 -0.74
N ILE A 31 -15.44 -25.70 -1.45
CA ILE A 31 -14.54 -25.26 -2.52
C ILE A 31 -13.29 -24.78 -1.79
N GLU A 32 -12.25 -25.60 -1.81
CA GLU A 32 -10.89 -25.16 -1.50
C GLU A 32 -10.60 -23.96 -2.41
N GLN A 33 -10.57 -22.77 -1.82
CA GLN A 33 -10.14 -21.57 -2.50
C GLN A 33 -8.65 -21.73 -2.74
N ASP A 34 -8.31 -22.18 -3.95
CA ASP A 34 -6.96 -22.06 -4.50
C ASP A 34 -6.61 -20.56 -4.48
N GLU A 35 -5.81 -20.14 -3.49
CA GLU A 35 -5.30 -18.77 -3.43
C GLU A 35 -4.63 -18.48 -4.77
N PRO A 36 -5.00 -17.39 -5.49
CA PRO A 36 -4.34 -17.08 -6.74
C PRO A 36 -2.87 -16.88 -6.43
N ALA A 37 -2.03 -17.83 -6.87
CA ALA A 37 -0.59 -17.83 -6.72
C ALA A 37 -0.07 -16.45 -7.12
N ARG A 38 0.17 -15.62 -6.10
CA ARG A 38 0.46 -14.20 -6.26
C ARG A 38 1.82 -14.14 -6.94
N ARG A 39 1.83 -14.02 -8.26
CA ARG A 39 3.04 -13.90 -9.08
C ARG A 39 3.90 -12.81 -8.44
N ARG A 40 4.90 -13.23 -7.66
CA ARG A 40 5.83 -12.29 -7.04
C ARG A 40 6.62 -11.76 -8.23
N SER A 41 6.35 -10.51 -8.60
CA SER A 41 7.14 -9.80 -9.62
C SER A 41 8.62 -9.97 -9.24
N ALA A 42 9.48 -10.36 -10.19
CA ALA A 42 10.91 -10.61 -9.95
C ALA A 42 11.62 -9.49 -9.15
N THR A 43 11.13 -8.25 -9.26
CA THR A 43 11.55 -7.09 -8.47
C THR A 43 11.45 -7.27 -6.95
N LYS A 44 10.53 -8.12 -6.47
CA LYS A 44 10.34 -8.37 -5.03
C LYS A 44 11.37 -9.33 -4.45
N GLU A 45 12.01 -10.16 -5.27
CA GLU A 45 13.00 -11.12 -4.80
C GLU A 45 14.35 -10.45 -4.52
N SER A 46 14.70 -9.41 -5.27
CA SER A 46 15.94 -8.64 -5.10
C SER A 46 15.81 -7.42 -4.18
N THR A 47 14.60 -7.10 -3.69
CA THR A 47 14.36 -5.89 -2.90
C THR A 47 14.09 -6.21 -1.42
N LYS A 48 14.83 -5.55 -0.51
CA LYS A 48 14.51 -5.55 0.92
C LYS A 48 13.48 -4.46 1.22
N GLN A 49 12.34 -4.85 1.78
CA GLN A 49 11.33 -3.89 2.24
C GLN A 49 11.73 -3.33 3.60
N GLN A 50 11.62 -2.00 3.77
CA GLN A 50 11.83 -1.32 5.03
C GLN A 50 10.66 -0.39 5.33
N THR A 51 10.17 -0.41 6.56
CA THR A 51 9.14 0.51 7.06
C THR A 51 9.83 1.71 7.71
N LEU A 52 9.41 2.92 7.31
CA LEU A 52 9.93 4.17 7.84
C LEU A 52 8.90 4.84 8.74
N TYR A 53 9.30 5.19 9.97
CA TYR A 53 8.48 5.98 10.88
C TYR A 53 8.86 7.45 10.75
N LEU A 54 7.90 8.27 10.33
CA LEU A 54 8.08 9.71 10.14
C LEU A 54 7.24 10.47 11.16
N PRO A 55 7.77 11.55 11.75
CA PRO A 55 6.93 12.53 12.44
C PRO A 55 5.83 13.04 11.49
N PRO A 56 4.60 13.30 11.98
CA PRO A 56 3.49 13.69 11.11
C PRO A 56 3.81 14.89 10.21
N ALA A 57 4.46 15.93 10.75
CA ALA A 57 4.84 17.12 9.99
C ALA A 57 5.81 16.80 8.83
N VAL A 58 6.75 15.87 9.05
CA VAL A 58 7.71 15.45 8.01
C VAL A 58 7.00 14.66 6.91
N HIS A 59 6.06 13.79 7.29
CA HIS A 59 5.26 13.05 6.33
C HIS A 59 4.43 13.99 5.45
N GLU A 60 3.76 14.98 6.04
CA GLU A 60 2.94 15.95 5.29
C GLU A 60 3.79 16.78 4.33
N GLN A 61 4.95 17.28 4.77
CA GLN A 61 5.86 18.01 3.90
C GLN A 61 6.37 17.16 2.73
N LEU A 62 6.75 15.91 2.98
CA LEU A 62 7.19 14.98 1.94
C LEU A 62 6.06 14.66 0.95
N ARG A 63 4.83 14.55 1.45
CA ARG A 63 3.63 14.30 0.64
C ARG A 63 3.31 15.48 -0.26
N GLU A 64 3.37 16.70 0.28
CA GLU A 64 3.14 17.93 -0.48
C GLU A 64 4.17 18.09 -1.60
N LEU A 65 5.45 17.90 -1.29
CA LEU A 65 6.55 17.99 -2.27
C LEU A 65 6.39 16.95 -3.40
N ALA A 66 6.09 15.71 -3.03
CA ALA A 66 5.84 14.65 -4.00
C ALA A 66 4.65 14.98 -4.91
N PHE A 67 3.60 15.59 -4.37
CA PHE A 67 2.43 16.02 -5.14
C PHE A 67 2.77 17.15 -6.10
N SER A 68 3.48 18.20 -5.65
CA SER A 68 3.84 19.35 -6.49
C SER A 68 4.73 18.94 -7.66
N GLU A 69 5.67 18.03 -7.43
CA GLU A 69 6.61 17.54 -8.45
C GLU A 69 6.04 16.36 -9.27
N ARG A 70 4.85 15.87 -8.92
CA ARG A 70 4.20 14.68 -9.51
C ARG A 70 5.08 13.43 -9.49
N VAL A 71 5.87 13.27 -8.44
CA VAL A 71 6.71 12.09 -8.18
C VAL A 71 6.16 11.27 -7.03
N LYS A 72 6.62 10.03 -6.88
CA LYS A 72 6.29 9.21 -5.71
C LYS A 72 7.17 9.63 -4.54
N MET A 73 6.62 9.71 -3.32
CA MET A 73 7.39 9.99 -2.10
C MET A 73 8.62 9.07 -1.94
N HIS A 74 8.53 7.81 -2.39
CA HIS A 74 9.67 6.88 -2.39
C HIS A 74 10.86 7.40 -3.21
N ALA A 75 10.65 8.09 -4.33
CA ALA A 75 11.74 8.63 -5.15
C ALA A 75 12.54 9.69 -4.38
N LEU A 76 11.85 10.60 -3.68
CA LEU A 76 12.47 11.62 -2.83
C LEU A 76 13.25 10.99 -1.65
N ILE A 77 12.72 9.92 -1.06
CA ILE A 77 13.43 9.16 -0.02
C ILE A 77 14.74 8.57 -0.59
N MET A 78 14.69 8.00 -1.80
CA MET A 78 15.86 7.44 -2.46
C MET A 78 16.89 8.53 -2.79
N GLU A 79 16.46 9.71 -3.22
CA GLU A 79 17.33 10.87 -3.44
C GLU A 79 18.02 11.33 -2.15
N GLY A 80 17.26 11.41 -1.06
CA GLY A 80 17.80 11.75 0.27
C GLY A 80 18.85 10.72 0.73
N LEU A 81 18.59 9.43 0.53
CA LEU A 81 19.56 8.37 0.84
C LEU A 81 20.82 8.47 -0.02
N ASP A 82 20.68 8.73 -1.32
CA ASP A 82 21.82 8.91 -2.22
C ASP A 82 22.69 10.11 -1.79
N SER A 83 22.04 11.20 -1.39
CA SER A 83 22.71 12.40 -0.88
C SER A 83 23.51 12.11 0.41
N VAL A 84 22.96 11.31 1.32
CA VAL A 84 23.66 10.87 2.54
C VAL A 84 24.88 10.01 2.21
N PHE A 85 24.80 9.11 1.23
CA PHE A 85 25.94 8.28 0.82
C PHE A 85 27.06 9.13 0.23
N ARG A 86 26.72 10.03 -0.70
CA ARG A 86 27.69 10.93 -1.33
C ARG A 86 28.38 11.83 -0.32
N ALA A 87 27.62 12.40 0.62
CA ALA A 87 28.16 13.25 1.68
C ALA A 87 29.17 12.52 2.59
N ARG A 88 29.15 11.18 2.61
CA ARG A 88 30.05 10.32 3.39
C ARG A 88 31.15 9.66 2.55
N GLY A 89 31.27 10.01 1.26
CA GLY A 89 32.23 9.38 0.35
C GLY A 89 31.92 7.92 0.02
N LEU A 90 30.67 7.49 0.18
CA LEU A 90 30.21 6.15 -0.17
C LEU A 90 29.73 6.11 -1.63
N LYS A 91 29.63 4.90 -2.18
CA LYS A 91 29.05 4.66 -3.51
C LYS A 91 27.61 5.18 -3.58
N SER A 92 27.24 5.78 -4.72
CA SER A 92 25.86 6.17 -4.96
C SER A 92 24.95 4.93 -5.08
N ILE A 93 23.65 5.12 -4.92
CA ILE A 93 22.66 4.06 -5.14
C ILE A 93 22.77 3.53 -6.57
N ALA A 94 22.96 4.41 -7.56
CA ALA A 94 23.11 4.02 -8.96
C ALA A 94 24.33 3.11 -9.18
N ASP A 95 25.46 3.38 -8.52
CA ASP A 95 26.66 2.53 -8.60
C ASP A 95 26.42 1.15 -7.98
N LEU A 96 25.68 1.10 -6.87
CA LEU A 96 25.35 -0.14 -6.18
C LEU A 96 24.39 -1.03 -6.98
N THR A 97 23.39 -0.43 -7.64
CA THR A 97 22.38 -1.18 -8.41
C THR A 97 22.83 -1.55 -9.82
N ARG A 98 23.85 -0.89 -10.38
CA ARG A 98 24.35 -1.18 -11.74
C ARG A 98 25.16 -2.48 -11.82
N THR A 99 25.66 -2.97 -10.69
CA THR A 99 26.56 -4.13 -10.61
C THR A 99 25.80 -5.43 -10.29
N SER A 100 24.48 -5.37 -10.08
CA SER A 100 23.58 -6.53 -9.87
C SER A 100 22.75 -6.80 -11.12
#